data_AF-A0A7R7IE82-F1
#
_entry.id   AF-A0A7R7IE82-F1
#
_cell.length_a   1.000
_cell.length_b   1.000
_cell.length_c   1.000
_cell.angle_alpha   90.00
_cell.angle_beta   90.00
_cell.angle_gamma   90.00
#
_symmetry.space_group_name_H-M   'P 1'
#
loop_
_entity.id
_entity.type
_entity.pdbx_description
1 polymer ?
#
loop_
_entity_poly.entity_id
_entity_poly.type
_entity_poly.pdbx_seq_one_letter_code
_entity_poly.pdbx_strand_id
1 'polypeptide(L)'
;MDEEYDYILSKSKEELIQIIEENYDWDATTLAMIKLCNIDEKKTLELGIDLLARNEGDEYFQATIFDVIYDVDFSRVLDCIMDRGDNIETVLLGDIMDKMFIDGERQIHSDSISNYLDYIMKQYNLLEPNEKKRISKYYDKFIKEFKITNE
;
A
#
# COMPACT_ATOMS: atom_id res chain seq x y z
N MET A 1 -20.31 7.07 -8.24
CA MET A 1 -20.21 7.04 -6.77
C MET A 1 -21.52 6.40 -6.35
N ASP A 2 -21.45 5.17 -5.85
CA ASP A 2 -22.64 4.45 -5.43
C ASP A 2 -23.19 5.11 -4.17
N GLU A 3 -24.46 5.52 -4.21
CA GLU A 3 -25.17 6.23 -3.12
C GLU A 3 -25.15 5.43 -1.80
N GLU A 4 -24.81 4.15 -1.85
CA GLU A 4 -24.73 3.23 -0.72
C GLU A 4 -23.79 3.70 0.40
N TYR A 5 -22.70 4.40 0.06
CA TYR A 5 -21.68 4.81 1.04
C TYR A 5 -21.66 6.30 1.35
N ASP A 6 -22.62 7.09 0.85
CA ASP A 6 -22.69 8.54 1.09
C ASP A 6 -22.79 8.89 2.58
N TYR A 7 -23.31 7.96 3.40
CA TYR A 7 -23.38 8.15 4.85
C TYR A 7 -22.00 8.37 5.47
N ILE A 8 -20.94 7.74 4.94
CA ILE A 8 -19.55 7.87 5.41
C ILE A 8 -19.09 9.32 5.31
N LEU A 9 -19.53 10.05 4.27
CA LEU A 9 -19.18 11.46 4.07
C LEU A 9 -19.72 12.38 5.17
N SER A 10 -20.70 11.94 5.94
CA SER A 10 -21.27 12.69 7.07
C SER A 10 -20.73 12.28 8.45
N LYS A 11 -19.92 11.22 8.52
CA LYS A 11 -19.44 10.66 9.80
C LYS A 11 -18.39 11.54 10.47
N SER A 12 -18.47 11.57 11.80
CA SER A 12 -17.46 12.16 12.67
C SER A 12 -16.15 11.34 12.64
N LYS A 13 -15.06 11.92 13.13
CA LYS A 13 -13.78 11.24 13.23
C LYS A 13 -13.88 9.93 14.02
N GLU A 14 -14.56 9.95 15.17
CA GLU A 14 -14.70 8.79 16.04
C GLU A 14 -15.52 7.68 15.37
N GLU A 15 -16.58 8.02 14.64
CA GLU A 15 -17.34 7.04 13.89
C GLU A 15 -16.56 6.45 12.70
N LEU A 16 -15.71 7.26 12.04
CA LEU A 16 -14.84 6.75 10.97
C LEU A 16 -13.82 5.75 11.52
N ILE A 17 -13.19 6.06 12.66
CA ILE A 17 -12.28 5.14 13.34
C ILE A 17 -13.00 3.84 13.67
N GLN A 18 -14.24 3.91 14.19
CA GLN A 18 -15.03 2.73 14.49
C GLN A 18 -15.29 1.86 13.25
N ILE A 19 -15.66 2.46 12.12
CA ILE A 19 -15.87 1.72 10.85
C ILE A 19 -14.59 0.97 10.45
N ILE A 20 -13.44 1.63 10.57
CA ILE A 20 -12.13 1.06 10.19
C ILE A 20 -11.71 -0.07 11.14
N GLU A 21 -11.90 0.11 12.45
CA GLU A 21 -11.56 -0.90 13.46
C GLU A 21 -12.47 -2.13 13.39
N GLU A 22 -13.74 -1.96 13.00
CA GLU A 22 -14.69 -3.05 12.81
C GLU A 22 -14.41 -3.85 11.52
N ASN A 23 -13.94 -3.18 10.45
CA ASN A 23 -13.49 -3.77 9.17
C ASN A 23 -14.44 -4.86 8.58
N TYR A 24 -15.76 -4.71 8.76
CA TYR A 24 -16.75 -5.67 8.24
C TYR A 24 -16.98 -5.57 6.73
N ASP A 25 -16.70 -4.40 6.16
CA ASP A 25 -16.91 -4.06 4.76
C ASP A 25 -15.69 -3.28 4.26
N TRP A 26 -14.99 -3.84 3.28
CA TRP A 26 -13.74 -3.30 2.76
C TRP A 26 -13.94 -2.00 1.97
N ASP A 27 -15.06 -1.85 1.26
CA ASP A 27 -15.37 -0.62 0.52
C ASP A 27 -15.67 0.50 1.51
N ALA A 28 -16.50 0.21 2.52
CA ALA A 28 -16.78 1.16 3.60
C ALA A 28 -15.50 1.54 4.38
N THR A 29 -14.65 0.57 4.69
CA THR A 29 -13.39 0.78 5.41
C THR A 29 -12.44 1.65 4.59
N THR A 30 -12.32 1.39 3.30
CA THR A 30 -11.50 2.18 2.38
C THR A 30 -11.97 3.63 2.31
N LEU A 31 -13.27 3.86 2.14
CA LEU A 31 -13.84 5.20 2.10
C LEU A 31 -13.67 5.92 3.43
N ALA A 32 -13.82 5.21 4.54
CA ALA A 32 -13.57 5.75 5.87
C ALA A 32 -12.10 6.13 6.06
N MET A 33 -11.15 5.31 5.60
CA MET A 33 -9.71 5.59 5.62
C MET A 33 -9.36 6.85 4.81
N ILE A 34 -9.86 6.97 3.57
CA ILE A 34 -9.65 8.15 2.73
C ILE A 34 -10.18 9.41 3.42
N LYS A 35 -11.41 9.35 3.95
CA LYS A 35 -12.01 10.48 4.65
C LYS A 35 -11.26 10.83 5.92
N LEU A 36 -10.87 9.83 6.71
CA LEU A 36 -10.09 10.04 7.94
C LEU A 36 -8.72 10.65 7.61
N CYS A 37 -8.07 10.25 6.52
CA CYS A 37 -6.77 10.82 6.11
C CYS A 37 -6.86 12.35 5.96
N ASN A 38 -7.93 12.85 5.35
CA ASN A 38 -8.17 14.29 5.21
C ASN A 38 -8.42 15.03 6.54
N ILE A 39 -8.70 14.31 7.64
CA ILE A 39 -9.04 14.86 8.96
C ILE A 39 -7.89 14.67 9.95
N ASP A 40 -7.25 13.50 9.95
CA ASP A 40 -6.18 13.08 10.84
C ASP A 40 -5.29 12.03 10.18
N GLU A 41 -4.34 12.51 9.36
CA GLU A 41 -3.36 11.68 8.65
C GLU A 41 -2.58 10.76 9.60
N LYS A 42 -2.25 11.23 10.82
CA LYS A 42 -1.50 10.43 11.79
C LYS A 42 -2.31 9.23 12.24
N LYS A 43 -3.59 9.42 12.59
CA LYS A 43 -4.44 8.30 13.01
C LYS A 43 -4.73 7.35 11.84
N THR A 44 -4.88 7.87 10.62
CA THR A 44 -5.01 7.04 9.42
C THR A 44 -3.77 6.18 9.20
N LEU A 45 -2.57 6.75 9.31
CA LEU A 45 -1.32 6.01 9.19
C LEU A 45 -1.22 4.89 10.24
N GLU A 46 -1.57 5.17 11.50
CA GLU A 46 -1.59 4.15 12.56
C GLU A 46 -2.51 2.98 12.21
N LEU A 47 -3.76 3.27 11.82
CA LEU A 47 -4.75 2.23 11.49
C LEU A 47 -4.37 1.47 10.21
N GLY A 48 -3.87 2.16 9.19
CA GLY A 48 -3.46 1.56 7.93
C GLY A 48 -2.26 0.62 8.10
N ILE A 49 -1.28 1.01 8.91
CA ILE A 49 -0.17 0.12 9.28
C ILE A 49 -0.70 -1.12 10.00
N ASP A 50 -1.62 -0.97 10.96
CA ASP A 50 -2.18 -2.12 11.68
C ASP A 50 -2.92 -3.08 10.76
N LEU A 51 -3.62 -2.59 9.73
CA LEU A 51 -4.29 -3.42 8.72
C LEU A 51 -3.27 -4.18 7.84
N LEU A 52 -2.25 -3.49 7.32
CA LEU A 52 -1.24 -4.10 6.46
C LEU A 52 -0.36 -5.10 7.21
N ALA A 53 0.03 -4.79 8.45
CA ALA A 53 0.85 -5.65 9.30
C ALA A 53 0.15 -6.97 9.62
N ARG A 54 -1.18 -6.95 9.75
CA ARG A 54 -2.01 -8.15 9.98
C ARG A 54 -2.35 -8.92 8.71
N ASN A 55 -1.88 -8.46 7.54
CA ASN A 55 -2.26 -8.99 6.23
C ASN A 55 -3.80 -9.08 6.05
N GLU A 56 -4.54 -8.06 6.51
CA GLU A 56 -6.01 -8.07 6.45
C GLU A 56 -6.55 -7.71 5.06
N GLY A 57 -7.60 -8.43 4.64
CA GLY A 57 -8.28 -8.20 3.37
C GLY A 57 -7.59 -8.82 2.15
N ASP A 58 -8.18 -8.63 0.99
CA ASP A 58 -7.61 -9.12 -0.27
C ASP A 58 -6.53 -8.19 -0.84
N GLU A 59 -5.91 -8.63 -1.95
CA GLU A 59 -4.84 -7.89 -2.61
C GLU A 59 -5.24 -6.48 -3.06
N TYR A 60 -6.53 -6.23 -3.36
CA TYR A 60 -7.03 -4.92 -3.80
C TYR A 60 -7.30 -3.99 -2.61
N PHE A 61 -7.87 -4.53 -1.54
CA PHE A 61 -8.05 -3.79 -0.30
C PHE A 61 -6.70 -3.33 0.25
N GLN A 62 -5.74 -4.26 0.38
CA GLN A 62 -4.41 -3.92 0.89
C GLN A 62 -3.70 -2.89 0.01
N ALA A 63 -3.77 -3.02 -1.32
CA ALA A 63 -3.21 -2.04 -2.25
C ALA A 63 -3.85 -0.65 -2.06
N THR A 64 -5.16 -0.60 -1.82
CA THR A 64 -5.85 0.66 -1.58
C THR A 64 -5.47 1.28 -0.24
N ILE A 65 -5.36 0.48 0.83
CA ILE A 65 -4.88 0.95 2.13
C ILE A 65 -3.47 1.51 2.01
N PHE A 66 -2.58 0.78 1.33
CA PHE A 66 -1.22 1.22 1.04
C PHE A 66 -1.23 2.59 0.35
N ASP A 67 -1.99 2.74 -0.74
CA ASP A 67 -2.09 3.99 -1.49
C ASP A 67 -2.56 5.18 -0.65
N VAL A 68 -3.48 4.96 0.31
CA VAL A 68 -3.99 6.01 1.20
C VAL A 68 -2.93 6.52 2.16
N ILE A 69 -2.08 5.64 2.69
CA ILE A 69 -1.14 5.99 3.77
C ILE A 69 0.31 6.21 3.29
N TYR A 70 0.63 5.79 2.07
CA TYR A 70 1.97 5.85 1.51
C TYR A 70 2.55 7.27 1.52
N ASP A 71 1.78 8.25 1.07
CA ASP A 71 2.22 9.66 1.00
C ASP A 71 2.32 10.32 2.39
N VAL A 72 1.72 9.71 3.43
CA VAL A 72 1.80 10.21 4.81
C VAL A 72 3.19 9.89 5.41
N ASP A 73 3.64 8.64 5.28
CA ASP A 73 4.97 8.20 5.75
C ASP A 73 5.43 6.93 5.01
N PHE A 74 5.97 7.10 3.81
CA PHE A 74 6.34 5.97 2.95
C PHE A 74 7.34 5.03 3.61
N SER A 75 8.29 5.54 4.40
CA SER A 75 9.33 4.72 5.02
C SER A 75 8.71 3.77 6.04
N ARG A 76 7.85 4.31 6.91
CA ARG A 76 7.16 3.49 7.92
C ARG A 76 6.20 2.48 7.31
N VAL A 77 5.58 2.83 6.18
CA VAL A 77 4.68 1.91 5.44
C VAL A 77 5.48 0.78 4.79
N LEU A 78 6.61 1.07 4.14
CA LEU A 78 7.46 0.04 3.54
C LEU A 78 8.11 -0.86 4.60
N ASP A 79 8.59 -0.29 5.70
CA ASP A 79 9.13 -1.05 6.84
C ASP A 79 8.08 -2.05 7.38
N CYS A 80 6.82 -1.62 7.54
CA CYS A 80 5.72 -2.49 7.94
C CYS A 80 5.53 -3.68 6.98
N ILE A 81 5.58 -3.45 5.67
CA ILE A 81 5.39 -4.51 4.66
C ILE A 81 6.59 -5.48 4.65
N MET A 82 7.80 -4.98 4.89
CA MET A 82 8.99 -5.82 5.04
C MET A 82 8.94 -6.71 6.28
N ASP A 83 8.42 -6.18 7.39
CA ASP A 83 8.39 -6.85 8.69
C ASP A 83 7.25 -7.89 8.82
N ARG A 84 6.28 -7.89 7.90
CA ARG A 84 5.11 -8.80 7.91
C ARG A 84 5.50 -10.29 7.89
N GLY A 85 6.62 -10.64 7.27
CA GLY A 85 7.10 -12.02 7.16
C GLY A 85 6.37 -12.89 6.13
N ASP A 86 5.18 -12.49 5.67
CA ASP A 86 4.43 -13.11 4.57
C ASP A 86 4.89 -12.61 3.18
N ASN A 87 4.59 -13.38 2.14
CA ASN A 87 4.78 -12.93 0.76
C ASN A 87 3.78 -11.81 0.43
N ILE A 88 4.19 -10.85 -0.40
CA ILE A 88 3.30 -9.77 -0.87
C ILE A 88 2.41 -10.30 -2.00
N GLU A 89 1.12 -10.01 -1.91
CA GLU A 89 0.14 -10.33 -2.94
C GLU A 89 0.43 -9.56 -4.24
N THR A 90 0.06 -10.15 -5.38
CA THR A 90 0.48 -9.67 -6.71
C THR A 90 0.09 -8.21 -6.97
N VAL A 91 -1.16 -7.82 -6.68
CA VAL A 91 -1.64 -6.44 -6.92
C VAL A 91 -0.95 -5.43 -6.01
N LEU A 92 -0.87 -5.72 -4.70
CA LEU A 92 -0.15 -4.87 -3.75
C LEU A 92 1.31 -4.65 -4.17
N LEU A 93 2.00 -5.71 -4.61
CA LEU A 93 3.38 -5.59 -5.10
C LEU A 93 3.48 -4.67 -6.33
N GLY A 94 2.52 -4.77 -7.24
CA GLY A 94 2.44 -3.90 -8.41
C GLY A 94 2.30 -2.42 -8.03
N ASP A 95 1.45 -2.10 -7.06
CA ASP A 95 1.21 -0.73 -6.62
C ASP A 95 2.39 -0.16 -5.82
N ILE A 96 3.07 -0.98 -5.00
CA ILE A 96 4.34 -0.59 -4.38
C ILE A 96 5.36 -0.19 -5.45
N MET A 97 5.53 -1.00 -6.50
CA MET A 97 6.45 -0.68 -7.59
C MET A 97 6.06 0.60 -8.34
N ASP A 98 4.77 0.82 -8.61
CA ASP A 98 4.31 2.01 -9.34
C ASP A 98 4.46 3.27 -8.50
N LYS A 99 4.12 3.23 -7.20
CA LYS A 99 4.34 4.35 -6.27
C LYS A 99 5.82 4.67 -6.12
N MET A 100 6.66 3.66 -5.94
CA MET A 100 8.11 3.87 -5.87
C MET A 100 8.69 4.44 -7.16
N PHE A 101 8.19 3.99 -8.32
CA PHE A 101 8.55 4.56 -9.61
C PHE A 101 8.16 6.04 -9.72
N ILE A 102 6.92 6.41 -9.34
CA ILE A 102 6.42 7.79 -9.41
C ILE A 102 7.26 8.72 -8.52
N ASP A 103 7.66 8.22 -7.36
CA ASP A 103 8.41 8.98 -6.35
C ASP A 103 9.93 8.78 -6.40
N GLY A 104 10.45 8.20 -7.49
CA GLY A 104 11.86 7.78 -7.61
C GLY A 104 12.87 8.85 -7.19
N GLU A 105 12.68 10.11 -7.60
CA GLU A 105 13.58 11.22 -7.21
C GLU A 105 13.58 11.50 -5.71
N ARG A 106 12.44 11.37 -5.01
CA ARG A 106 12.36 11.56 -3.55
C ARG A 106 13.06 10.43 -2.80
N GLN A 107 13.08 9.24 -3.38
CA GLN A 107 13.50 8.01 -2.70
C GLN A 107 14.97 7.65 -2.90
N ILE A 108 15.59 8.05 -4.01
CA ILE A 108 17.01 7.81 -4.29
C ILE A 108 17.92 8.39 -3.18
N HIS A 109 17.42 9.33 -2.39
CA HIS A 109 18.14 9.94 -1.26
C HIS A 109 17.88 9.27 0.10
N SER A 110 17.07 8.21 0.16
CA SER A 110 16.85 7.44 1.40
C SER A 110 17.96 6.40 1.60
N ASP A 111 18.57 6.38 2.79
CA ASP A 111 19.60 5.40 3.14
C ASP A 111 19.07 3.95 3.10
N SER A 112 17.75 3.76 3.23
CA SER A 112 17.10 2.44 3.21
C SER A 112 16.63 1.99 1.82
N ILE A 113 16.77 2.83 0.78
CA ILE A 113 16.15 2.54 -0.52
C ILE A 113 16.62 1.20 -1.10
N SER A 114 17.90 0.87 -0.97
CA SER A 114 18.45 -0.41 -1.44
C SER A 114 17.77 -1.62 -0.80
N ASN A 115 17.45 -1.54 0.49
CA ASN A 115 16.78 -2.62 1.21
C ASN A 115 15.35 -2.83 0.69
N TYR A 116 14.64 -1.75 0.40
CA TYR A 116 13.31 -1.81 -0.22
C TYR A 116 13.39 -2.43 -1.62
N LEU A 117 14.34 -1.98 -2.46
CA LEU A 117 14.51 -2.51 -3.81
C LEU A 117 14.81 -4.02 -3.78
N ASP A 118 15.76 -4.46 -2.94
CA ASP A 118 16.14 -5.87 -2.82
C ASP A 118 14.96 -6.74 -2.34
N TYR A 119 14.20 -6.25 -1.37
CA TYR A 119 13.03 -6.95 -0.86
C TYR A 119 11.94 -7.08 -1.94
N ILE A 120 11.62 -6.00 -2.65
CA ILE A 120 10.62 -5.99 -3.72
C ILE A 120 11.03 -6.93 -4.87
N MET A 121 12.31 -6.92 -5.25
CA MET A 121 12.85 -7.84 -6.26
C MET A 121 12.73 -9.30 -5.82
N LYS A 122 13.01 -9.60 -4.54
CA LYS A 122 12.81 -10.94 -3.99
C LYS A 122 11.34 -11.36 -4.05
N GLN A 123 10.42 -10.49 -3.64
CA GLN A 123 8.97 -10.77 -3.68
C GLN A 123 8.49 -10.99 -5.11
N TYR A 124 8.92 -10.17 -6.07
CA TYR A 124 8.58 -10.36 -7.48
C TYR A 124 9.06 -11.71 -8.00
N ASN A 125 10.26 -12.14 -7.63
CA ASN A 125 10.81 -13.41 -8.08
C ASN A 125 10.04 -14.63 -7.58
N LEU A 126 9.36 -14.52 -6.42
CA LEU A 126 8.51 -15.57 -5.86
C LEU A 126 7.17 -15.74 -6.59
N LEU A 127 6.74 -14.74 -7.37
CA LEU A 127 5.49 -14.81 -8.11
C LEU A 127 5.52 -15.87 -9.23
N GLU A 128 4.36 -16.48 -9.46
CA GLU A 128 4.12 -17.39 -10.58
C GLU A 128 4.16 -16.66 -11.93
N PRO A 129 4.41 -17.35 -13.07
CA PRO A 129 4.54 -16.68 -14.37
C PRO A 129 3.31 -15.85 -14.79
N ASN A 130 2.11 -16.29 -14.44
CA ASN A 130 0.87 -15.55 -14.70
C ASN A 130 0.74 -14.29 -13.84
N GLU A 131 1.19 -14.35 -12.58
CA GLU A 131 1.21 -13.22 -11.66
C GLU A 131 2.21 -12.16 -12.11
N LYS A 132 3.44 -12.57 -12.44
CA LYS A 132 4.46 -11.67 -13.05
C LYS A 132 3.92 -10.96 -14.28
N LYS A 133 3.20 -11.68 -15.15
CA LYS A 133 2.58 -11.10 -16.35
C LYS A 133 1.52 -10.03 -16.03
N ARG A 134 0.78 -10.15 -14.91
CA ARG A 134 -0.24 -9.16 -14.51
C ARG A 134 0.40 -7.80 -14.20
N ILE A 135 1.57 -7.81 -13.58
CA ILE A 135 2.24 -6.59 -13.08
C ILE A 135 3.52 -6.24 -13.84
N SER A 136 3.83 -6.90 -14.96
CA SER A 136 5.09 -6.72 -15.68
C SER A 136 5.35 -5.28 -16.10
N LYS A 137 4.29 -4.54 -16.45
CA LYS A 137 4.39 -3.12 -16.81
C LYS A 137 4.92 -2.25 -15.65
N TYR A 138 4.61 -2.61 -14.41
CA TYR A 138 5.06 -1.89 -13.21
C TYR A 138 6.50 -2.28 -12.91
N TYR A 139 6.82 -3.58 -12.98
CA TYR A 139 8.18 -4.10 -12.86
C TYR A 139 9.15 -3.45 -13.85
N ASP A 140 8.79 -3.40 -15.14
CA ASP A 140 9.65 -2.85 -16.20
C ASP A 140 9.97 -1.36 -15.98
N LYS A 141 9.00 -0.59 -15.48
CA LYS A 141 9.21 0.83 -15.12
C LYS A 141 10.12 0.94 -13.89
N PHE A 142 9.83 0.15 -12.87
CA PHE A 142 10.56 0.14 -11.60
C PHE A 142 12.05 -0.18 -11.80
N ILE A 143 12.39 -1.27 -12.49
CA ILE A 143 13.80 -1.62 -12.73
C ILE A 143 14.53 -0.57 -13.57
N LYS A 144 13.82 0.08 -14.50
CA LYS A 144 14.40 1.11 -15.37
C LYS A 144 14.73 2.38 -14.58
N GLU A 145 13.83 2.81 -13.71
CA GLU A 145 13.99 4.00 -12.87
C GLU A 145 15.15 3.85 -11.91
N PHE A 146 15.18 2.72 -11.19
CA PHE A 146 16.21 2.44 -10.20
C PHE A 146 17.49 1.81 -10.79
N LYS A 147 17.56 1.66 -12.12
CA LYS A 147 18.70 1.09 -12.85
C LYS A 147 19.16 -0.28 -12.31
N ILE A 148 18.20 -1.11 -11.93
CA ILE A 148 18.45 -2.45 -11.38
C ILE A 148 18.94 -3.35 -12.53
N THR A 149 20.14 -3.92 -12.38
CA THR A 149 20.68 -4.90 -13.32
C THR A 149 20.25 -6.30 -12.92
N ASN A 150 19.56 -7.01 -13.83
CA ASN A 150 19.31 -8.44 -13.66
C ASN A 150 20.63 -9.18 -13.91
N GLU A 151 21.27 -9.68 -12.85
CA GLU A 151 22.39 -10.63 -12.95
C GLU A 151 21.91 -12.06 -13.24
#